data_AF-A0A382T450-F1
#
_entry.id   AF-A0A382T450-F1
#
_cell.length_a   1.000
_cell.length_b   1.000
_cell.length_c   1.000
_cell.angle_alpha   90.00
_cell.angle_beta   90.00
_cell.angle_gamma   90.00
#
_symmetry.space_group_name_H-M   'P 1'
#
loop_
_entity.id
_entity.type
_entity.pdbx_description
1 polymer ?
#
loop_
_entity_poly.entity_id
_entity_poly.type
_entity_poly.pdbx_seq_one_letter_code
_entity_poly.pdbx_strand_id
1 'polypeptide(L)'
;MKKVVKLNQLDEFELIKRLRSRLRTRSSRVIKGIGDDSAVFLTKPNTIQLTSTDALIESIHFDLKTISPKQLGRKAMAVNISDISAMGGNPYLALISLGLPKSTSIKFVDELYSGLQKTCNLYGIELAGGDTVASPKYLFINVCILGEAPKNRVFYRTGTKPGDQVFVTGNLGDSAMGLKILMEKNKRAISTKHRNFLIKKHLEPVPRVKESRLLTKSKLKITSMIDVSDGLAQDLGHLLTEDKLG
;
A
#
# COMPACT_ATOMS: atom_id res chain seq x y z
N MET A 1 7.68 27.09 -29.78
CA MET A 1 8.16 26.19 -28.70
C MET A 1 6.97 25.51 -28.05
N LYS A 2 6.94 24.18 -27.91
CA LYS A 2 5.87 23.51 -27.14
C LYS A 2 6.02 23.86 -25.66
N LYS A 3 4.95 24.33 -25.02
CA LYS A 3 4.91 24.70 -23.60
C LYS A 3 5.32 23.48 -22.76
N VAL A 4 6.34 23.61 -21.92
CA VAL A 4 6.77 22.54 -21.01
C VAL A 4 5.78 22.48 -19.86
N VAL A 5 5.01 21.38 -19.78
CA VAL A 5 4.11 21.11 -18.66
C VAL A 5 4.93 20.58 -17.49
N LYS A 6 4.77 21.18 -16.30
CA LYS A 6 5.43 20.76 -15.06
C LYS A 6 4.54 19.81 -14.26
N LEU A 7 5.13 19.01 -13.37
CA LEU A 7 4.39 18.03 -12.55
C LEU A 7 3.33 18.68 -11.66
N ASN A 8 3.58 19.88 -11.12
CA ASN A 8 2.59 20.60 -10.31
C ASN A 8 1.36 21.11 -11.09
N GLN A 9 1.30 20.86 -12.39
CA GLN A 9 0.19 21.21 -13.28
C GLN A 9 -0.61 19.99 -13.74
N LEU A 10 -0.22 18.79 -13.29
CA LEU A 10 -0.93 17.54 -13.53
C LEU A 10 -1.24 16.93 -12.16
N ASP A 11 -2.44 16.39 -12.00
CA ASP A 11 -2.69 15.52 -10.87
C ASP A 11 -2.00 14.16 -11.08
N GLU A 12 -1.95 13.36 -10.01
CA GLU A 12 -1.33 12.04 -10.03
C GLU A 12 -2.03 11.10 -11.03
N PHE A 13 -3.36 11.14 -11.10
CA PHE A 13 -4.15 10.28 -11.96
C PHE A 13 -3.91 10.55 -13.44
N GLU A 14 -3.80 11.82 -13.82
CA GLU A 14 -3.44 12.27 -15.15
C GLU A 14 -2.05 11.80 -15.54
N LEU A 15 -1.09 11.85 -14.60
CA LEU A 15 0.26 11.34 -14.84
C LEU A 15 0.26 9.82 -15.03
N ILE A 16 -0.42 9.07 -14.16
CA ILE A 16 -0.53 7.61 -14.28
C ILE A 16 -1.21 7.23 -15.61
N LYS A 17 -2.32 7.89 -15.96
CA LYS A 17 -3.02 7.67 -17.25
C LYS A 17 -2.10 7.97 -18.43
N ARG A 18 -1.32 9.05 -18.36
CA ARG A 18 -0.31 9.40 -19.37
C ARG A 18 0.76 8.32 -19.50
N LEU A 19 1.28 7.79 -18.39
CA LEU A 19 2.29 6.72 -18.41
C LEU A 19 1.69 5.41 -18.95
N ARG A 20 0.51 5.01 -18.48
CA ARG A 20 -0.25 3.83 -18.95
C ARG A 20 -0.48 3.86 -20.46
N SER A 21 -0.82 5.04 -21.02
CA SER A 21 -1.03 5.19 -22.47
C SER A 21 0.24 5.00 -23.31
N ARG A 22 1.43 5.17 -22.71
CA ARG A 22 2.72 5.07 -23.40
C ARG A 22 3.36 3.69 -23.27
N LEU A 23 3.01 2.95 -22.23
CA LEU A 23 3.55 1.62 -21.96
C LEU A 23 2.70 0.57 -22.67
N ARG A 24 3.30 -0.16 -23.62
CA ARG A 24 2.65 -1.31 -24.27
C ARG A 24 3.06 -2.59 -23.56
N THR A 25 2.10 -3.29 -22.98
CA THR A 25 2.31 -4.64 -22.44
C THR A 25 2.58 -5.61 -23.59
N ARG A 26 3.78 -6.19 -23.63
CA ARG A 26 4.19 -7.12 -24.70
C ARG A 26 4.21 -8.59 -24.29
N SER A 27 4.35 -8.86 -22.99
CA SER A 27 4.44 -10.23 -22.51
C SER A 27 3.04 -10.79 -22.27
N SER A 28 2.76 -11.97 -22.84
CA SER A 28 1.54 -12.74 -22.58
C SER A 28 1.42 -13.22 -21.13
N ARG A 29 2.52 -13.16 -20.36
CA ARG A 29 2.49 -13.46 -18.92
C ARG A 29 1.82 -12.37 -18.10
N VAL A 30 1.71 -11.14 -18.60
CA VAL A 30 1.05 -10.05 -17.87
C VAL A 30 -0.46 -10.11 -18.15
N ILE A 31 -1.25 -10.44 -17.13
CA ILE A 31 -2.72 -10.46 -17.22
C ILE A 31 -3.29 -9.05 -17.03
N LYS A 32 -2.78 -8.32 -16.02
CA LYS A 32 -3.16 -6.93 -15.72
C LYS A 32 -1.89 -6.17 -15.31
N GLY A 33 -1.66 -5.03 -15.96
CA GLY A 33 -0.58 -4.10 -15.63
C GLY A 33 -1.10 -2.93 -14.79
N ILE A 34 -0.71 -1.71 -15.13
CA ILE A 34 -1.13 -0.47 -14.44
C ILE A 34 -2.67 -0.37 -14.39
N GLY A 35 -3.21 -0.01 -13.22
CA GLY A 35 -4.64 0.24 -13.00
C GLY A 35 -5.33 -0.73 -12.02
N ASP A 36 -4.56 -1.38 -11.15
CA ASP A 36 -5.01 -2.21 -10.03
C ASP A 36 -4.01 -2.05 -8.88
N ASP A 37 -4.30 -2.61 -7.70
CA ASP A 37 -3.41 -2.53 -6.52
C ASP A 37 -2.07 -3.26 -6.73
N SER A 38 -2.04 -4.22 -7.64
CA SER A 38 -0.79 -4.90 -8.01
C SER A 38 -0.80 -5.32 -9.47
N ALA A 39 0.39 -5.47 -10.05
CA ALA A 39 0.54 -6.08 -11.35
C ALA A 39 0.34 -7.60 -11.24
N VAL A 40 -0.40 -8.15 -12.21
CA VAL A 40 -0.89 -9.53 -12.19
C VAL A 40 -0.22 -10.34 -13.29
N PHE A 41 0.52 -11.38 -12.90
CA PHE A 41 1.28 -12.22 -13.82
C PHE A 41 0.89 -13.69 -13.73
N LEU A 42 0.82 -14.35 -14.88
CA LEU A 42 0.74 -15.80 -14.98
C LEU A 42 2.14 -16.40 -14.88
N THR A 43 2.46 -16.97 -13.71
CA THR A 43 3.71 -17.70 -13.48
C THR A 43 3.50 -19.21 -13.42
N LYS A 44 2.30 -19.67 -13.04
CA LYS A 44 1.90 -21.08 -12.97
C LYS A 44 0.46 -21.25 -13.50
N PRO A 45 0.04 -22.44 -13.99
CA PRO A 45 -1.28 -22.61 -14.62
C PRO A 45 -2.50 -22.19 -13.75
N ASN A 46 -2.45 -22.47 -12.45
CA ASN A 46 -3.57 -22.25 -11.52
C ASN A 46 -3.29 -21.20 -10.43
N THR A 47 -2.12 -20.57 -10.48
CA THR A 47 -1.67 -19.59 -9.49
C THR A 47 -1.22 -18.34 -10.21
N ILE A 48 -1.70 -17.22 -9.71
CA ILE A 48 -1.38 -15.90 -10.22
C ILE A 48 -0.42 -15.23 -9.27
N GLN A 49 0.62 -14.65 -9.84
CA GLN A 49 1.55 -13.79 -9.14
C GLN A 49 0.98 -12.38 -9.09
N LEU A 50 1.08 -11.78 -7.92
CA LEU A 50 0.79 -10.38 -7.65
C LEU A 50 2.11 -9.70 -7.28
N THR A 51 2.33 -8.49 -7.78
CA THR A 51 3.52 -7.70 -7.49
C THR A 51 3.15 -6.25 -7.35
N SER A 52 3.41 -5.69 -6.16
CA SER A 52 3.24 -4.26 -5.87
C SER A 52 4.56 -3.65 -5.44
N THR A 53 4.65 -2.33 -5.54
CA THR A 53 5.74 -1.55 -4.97
C THR A 53 5.19 -0.22 -4.46
N ASP A 54 5.52 0.12 -3.22
CA ASP A 54 5.14 1.39 -2.61
C ASP A 54 6.31 2.00 -1.82
N ALA A 55 6.41 3.32 -1.87
CA ALA A 55 7.50 4.11 -1.34
C ALA A 55 7.05 5.07 -0.25
N LEU A 56 7.60 4.89 0.95
CA LEU A 56 7.46 5.84 2.05
C LEU A 56 8.64 6.82 2.04
N ILE A 57 8.33 8.09 1.84
CA ILE A 57 9.27 9.21 1.82
C ILE A 57 9.10 10.06 3.09
N GLU A 58 10.19 10.36 3.78
CA GLU A 58 10.22 11.28 4.92
C GLU A 58 9.66 12.66 4.53
N SER A 59 8.92 13.29 5.45
CA SER A 59 8.18 14.56 5.27
C SER A 59 6.95 14.50 4.36
N ILE A 60 6.72 13.38 3.67
CA ILE A 60 5.50 13.12 2.89
C ILE A 60 4.62 12.08 3.59
N HIS A 61 5.18 10.91 3.90
CA HIS A 61 4.42 9.77 4.43
C HIS A 61 4.65 9.52 5.94
N PHE A 62 5.75 10.06 6.47
CA PHE A 62 6.10 9.97 7.89
C PHE A 62 7.02 11.12 8.31
N ASP A 63 7.09 11.37 9.62
CA ASP A 63 8.03 12.29 10.26
C ASP A 63 8.77 11.54 11.38
N LEU A 64 10.11 11.51 11.32
CA LEU A 64 10.99 10.86 12.29
C LEU A 64 10.87 11.43 13.72
N LYS A 65 10.26 12.61 13.90
CA LYS A 65 9.91 13.16 15.21
C LYS A 65 8.73 12.44 15.88
N THR A 66 7.93 11.73 15.08
CA THR A 66 6.65 11.15 15.51
C THR A 66 6.61 9.62 15.37
N ILE A 67 7.34 9.06 14.41
CA ILE A 67 7.44 7.63 14.19
C ILE A 67 8.80 7.11 14.69
N SER A 68 8.78 6.03 15.47
CA SER A 68 10.02 5.32 15.80
C SER A 68 10.51 4.50 14.60
N PRO A 69 11.80 4.18 14.49
CA PRO A 69 12.33 3.39 13.37
C PRO A 69 11.63 2.02 13.26
N LYS A 70 11.38 1.38 14.39
CA LYS A 70 10.65 0.11 14.46
C LYS A 70 9.22 0.21 13.96
N GLN A 71 8.51 1.31 14.24
CA GLN A 71 7.18 1.56 13.70
C GLN A 71 7.22 1.84 12.21
N LEU A 72 8.21 2.61 11.75
CA LEU A 72 8.40 2.89 10.32
C LEU A 72 8.60 1.59 9.53
N GLY A 73 9.43 0.68 10.03
CA GLY A 73 9.64 -0.62 9.41
C GLY A 73 8.36 -1.46 9.34
N ARG A 74 7.56 -1.45 10.41
CA ARG A 74 6.25 -2.13 10.40
C ARG A 74 5.29 -1.50 9.39
N LYS A 75 5.19 -0.17 9.38
CA LYS A 75 4.31 0.60 8.49
C LYS A 75 4.67 0.35 7.02
N ALA A 76 5.96 0.42 6.67
CA ALA A 76 6.45 0.21 5.31
C ALA A 76 6.05 -1.16 4.75
N MET A 77 6.17 -2.21 5.56
CA MET A 77 5.74 -3.55 5.15
C MET A 77 4.21 -3.67 5.15
N ALA A 78 3.52 -3.10 6.14
CA ALA A 78 2.06 -3.20 6.28
C ALA A 78 1.29 -2.60 5.10
N VAL A 79 1.72 -1.45 4.57
CA VAL A 79 1.06 -0.83 3.41
C VAL A 79 1.18 -1.72 2.17
N ASN A 80 2.37 -2.26 1.89
CA ASN A 80 2.59 -3.17 0.75
C ASN A 80 1.84 -4.50 0.90
N ILE A 81 1.73 -5.04 2.12
CA ILE A 81 0.88 -6.22 2.40
C ILE A 81 -0.59 -5.93 2.10
N SER A 82 -1.05 -4.68 2.33
CA SER A 82 -2.41 -4.24 2.05
C SER A 82 -2.75 -4.43 0.57
N ASP A 83 -1.92 -3.95 -0.35
CA ASP A 83 -2.11 -4.06 -1.80
C ASP A 83 -2.32 -5.50 -2.26
N ILE A 84 -1.43 -6.41 -1.82
CA ILE A 84 -1.53 -7.83 -2.15
C ILE A 84 -2.83 -8.43 -1.59
N SER A 85 -3.20 -8.05 -0.37
CA SER A 85 -4.41 -8.54 0.29
C SER A 85 -5.68 -7.99 -0.36
N ALA A 86 -5.65 -6.77 -0.87
CA ALA A 86 -6.73 -6.10 -1.58
C ALA A 86 -7.13 -6.82 -2.88
N MET A 87 -6.24 -7.65 -3.42
CA MET A 87 -6.49 -8.48 -4.59
C MET A 87 -6.74 -9.96 -4.25
N GLY A 88 -6.89 -10.30 -2.97
CA GLY A 88 -7.11 -11.69 -2.51
C GLY A 88 -5.83 -12.52 -2.39
N GLY A 89 -4.66 -11.88 -2.51
CA GLY A 89 -3.35 -12.51 -2.49
C GLY A 89 -2.82 -12.84 -1.11
N ASN A 90 -1.95 -13.85 -1.08
CA ASN A 90 -1.10 -14.15 0.06
C ASN A 90 0.33 -13.66 -0.24
N PRO A 91 0.84 -12.62 0.45
CA PRO A 91 2.21 -12.17 0.29
C PRO A 91 3.18 -13.23 0.80
N TYR A 92 4.35 -13.34 0.17
CA TYR A 92 5.35 -14.34 0.55
C TYR A 92 6.81 -13.86 0.42
N LEU A 93 7.10 -12.80 -0.34
CA LEU A 93 8.46 -12.29 -0.49
C LEU A 93 8.46 -10.77 -0.62
N ALA A 94 9.48 -10.11 -0.06
CA ALA A 94 9.71 -8.70 -0.22
C ALA A 94 11.19 -8.37 -0.50
N LEU A 95 11.41 -7.27 -1.22
CA LEU A 95 12.70 -6.62 -1.44
C LEU A 95 12.60 -5.14 -1.01
N ILE A 96 13.69 -4.56 -0.51
CA ILE A 96 13.68 -3.18 0.00
C ILE A 96 14.77 -2.34 -0.66
N SER A 97 14.40 -1.20 -1.25
CA SER A 97 15.36 -0.15 -1.60
C SER A 97 15.30 0.96 -0.56
N LEU A 98 16.42 1.18 0.11
CA LEU A 98 16.53 2.09 1.25
C LEU A 98 17.47 3.25 0.92
N GLY A 99 16.94 4.48 0.92
CA GLY A 99 17.73 5.70 0.79
C GLY A 99 17.95 6.36 2.15
N LEU A 100 19.20 6.55 2.56
CA LEU A 100 19.53 7.09 3.88
C LEU A 100 20.43 8.33 3.79
N PRO A 101 20.14 9.40 4.56
CA PRO A 101 21.13 10.43 4.88
C PRO A 101 22.38 9.82 5.54
N LYS A 102 23.58 10.32 5.18
CA LYS A 102 24.85 9.85 5.77
C LYS A 102 24.93 10.01 7.29
N SER A 103 24.13 10.90 7.87
CA SER A 103 24.01 11.12 9.31
C SER A 103 23.14 10.08 10.03
N THR A 104 22.52 9.15 9.30
CA THR A 104 21.66 8.12 9.88
C THR A 104 22.49 7.16 10.73
N SER A 105 22.13 7.00 12.00
CA SER A 105 22.85 6.09 12.90
C SER A 105 22.58 4.62 12.55
N ILE A 106 23.56 3.74 12.78
CA ILE A 106 23.36 2.29 12.59
C ILE A 106 22.23 1.74 13.47
N LYS A 107 22.14 2.21 14.72
CA LYS A 107 21.04 1.84 15.63
C LYS A 107 19.66 2.10 15.03
N PHE A 108 19.49 3.21 14.29
CA PHE A 108 18.24 3.50 13.58
C PHE A 108 17.93 2.41 12.54
N VAL A 109 18.93 2.01 11.76
CA VAL A 109 18.79 0.98 10.72
C VAL A 109 18.45 -0.37 11.34
N ASP A 110 19.12 -0.75 12.43
CA ASP A 110 18.84 -1.99 13.15
C ASP A 110 17.41 -2.03 13.70
N GLU A 111 16.94 -0.93 14.30
CA GLU A 111 15.56 -0.83 14.81
C GLU A 111 14.52 -0.83 13.69
N LEU A 112 14.84 -0.20 12.56
CA LEU A 112 14.02 -0.23 11.35
C LEU A 112 13.85 -1.66 10.82
N TYR A 113 14.95 -2.38 10.63
CA TYR A 113 14.93 -3.77 10.18
C TYR A 113 14.30 -4.72 11.22
N SER A 114 14.45 -4.44 12.52
CA SER A 114 13.69 -5.15 13.56
C SER A 114 12.18 -4.98 13.40
N GLY A 115 11.72 -3.79 12.98
CA GLY A 115 10.34 -3.52 12.63
C GLY A 115 9.87 -4.34 11.43
N LEU A 116 10.63 -4.29 10.34
CA LEU A 116 10.39 -5.03 9.09
C LEU A 116 10.31 -6.54 9.34
N GLN A 117 11.36 -7.12 9.94
CA GLN A 117 11.45 -8.55 10.20
C GLN A 117 10.30 -9.05 11.09
N LYS A 118 9.89 -8.25 12.09
CA LYS A 118 8.76 -8.62 12.93
C LYS A 118 7.46 -8.71 12.14
N THR A 119 7.23 -7.79 11.20
CA THR A 119 6.06 -7.86 10.31
C THR A 119 6.18 -9.02 9.33
N CYS A 120 7.34 -9.24 8.74
CA CYS A 120 7.60 -10.38 7.86
C CYS A 120 7.27 -11.72 8.56
N ASN A 121 7.79 -11.93 9.78
CA ASN A 121 7.54 -13.12 10.57
C ASN A 121 6.05 -13.29 10.91
N LEU A 122 5.35 -12.19 11.21
CA LEU A 122 3.91 -12.22 11.53
C LEU A 122 3.05 -12.70 10.36
N TYR A 123 3.45 -12.36 9.13
CA TYR A 123 2.68 -12.68 7.93
C TYR A 123 3.27 -13.82 7.07
N GLY A 124 4.40 -14.39 7.48
CA GLY A 124 5.08 -15.47 6.77
C GLY A 124 5.72 -15.02 5.46
N ILE A 125 6.32 -13.83 5.46
CA ILE A 125 6.97 -13.22 4.29
C ILE A 125 8.48 -13.33 4.45
N GLU A 126 9.18 -13.69 3.38
CA GLU A 126 10.64 -13.67 3.32
C GLU A 126 11.14 -12.28 2.91
N LEU A 127 12.04 -11.68 3.68
CA LEU A 127 12.73 -10.44 3.28
C LEU A 127 14.03 -10.83 2.56
N ALA A 128 13.94 -10.99 1.24
CA ALA A 128 14.95 -11.69 0.45
C ALA A 128 16.13 -10.81 -0.02
N GLY A 129 16.13 -9.52 0.31
CA GLY A 129 17.21 -8.61 -0.05
C GLY A 129 16.73 -7.21 -0.37
N GLY A 130 17.54 -6.50 -1.16
CA GLY A 130 17.31 -5.09 -1.39
C GLY A 130 18.52 -4.35 -1.93
N ASP A 131 18.41 -3.03 -1.93
CA ASP A 131 19.47 -2.09 -2.26
C ASP A 131 19.52 -0.99 -1.19
N THR A 132 20.71 -0.43 -0.93
CA THR A 132 20.87 0.68 0.00
C THR A 132 21.73 1.76 -0.63
N VAL A 133 21.17 2.97 -0.70
CA VAL A 133 21.78 4.11 -1.37
C VAL A 133 21.90 5.32 -0.45
N ALA A 134 22.89 6.15 -0.72
CA ALA A 134 22.98 7.46 -0.06
C ALA A 134 21.86 8.38 -0.59
N SER A 135 21.06 8.92 0.33
CA SER A 135 20.10 9.98 0.03
C SER A 135 20.60 11.30 0.62
N PRO A 136 20.79 12.38 -0.17
CA PRO A 136 21.40 13.61 0.34
C PRO A 136 20.61 14.32 1.44
N LYS A 137 19.28 14.13 1.48
CA LYS A 137 18.41 14.95 2.34
C LYS A 137 17.39 14.15 3.14
N TYR A 138 16.59 13.32 2.48
CA TYR A 138 15.44 12.65 3.10
C TYR A 138 15.60 11.14 3.10
N LEU A 139 15.17 10.49 4.16
CA LEU A 139 15.03 9.05 4.17
C LEU A 139 13.88 8.63 3.24
N PHE A 140 14.10 7.58 2.44
CA PHE A 140 13.00 6.88 1.77
C PHE A 140 13.16 5.36 1.90
N ILE A 141 12.02 4.67 1.96
CA ILE A 141 11.92 3.22 1.90
C ILE A 141 10.98 2.87 0.77
N ASN A 142 11.46 2.15 -0.24
CA ASN A 142 10.63 1.50 -1.23
C ASN A 142 10.62 0.01 -0.94
N VAL A 143 9.44 -0.58 -0.83
CA VAL A 143 9.28 -2.04 -0.71
C VAL A 143 8.69 -2.54 -2.02
N CYS A 144 9.29 -3.56 -2.59
CA CYS A 144 8.68 -4.37 -3.64
C CYS A 144 8.18 -5.67 -2.98
N ILE A 145 6.90 -5.97 -3.10
CA ILE A 145 6.29 -7.13 -2.47
C ILE A 145 5.68 -8.06 -3.52
N LEU A 146 5.86 -9.35 -3.30
CA LEU A 146 5.34 -10.43 -4.11
C LEU A 146 4.33 -11.23 -3.30
N GLY A 147 3.20 -11.53 -3.93
CA GLY A 147 2.20 -12.44 -3.41
C GLY A 147 1.65 -13.36 -4.48
N GLU A 148 0.86 -14.33 -4.05
CA GLU A 148 0.17 -15.23 -4.97
C GLU A 148 -1.28 -15.47 -4.57
N ALA A 149 -2.13 -15.74 -5.56
CA ALA A 149 -3.53 -16.08 -5.36
C ALA A 149 -3.96 -17.20 -6.33
N PRO A 150 -4.98 -18.01 -5.97
CA PRO A 150 -5.63 -18.88 -6.93
C PRO A 150 -6.17 -18.05 -8.10
N LYS A 151 -5.97 -18.53 -9.33
CA LYS A 151 -6.36 -17.79 -10.55
C LYS A 151 -7.82 -17.36 -10.61
N ASN A 152 -8.71 -18.14 -10.01
CA ASN A 152 -10.15 -17.87 -9.95
C ASN A 152 -10.58 -17.03 -8.73
N ARG A 153 -9.64 -16.60 -7.88
CA ARG A 153 -9.87 -15.80 -6.66
C ARG A 153 -8.90 -14.62 -6.56
N VAL A 154 -8.56 -14.03 -7.70
CA VAL A 154 -7.97 -12.69 -7.77
C VAL A 154 -9.12 -11.69 -7.86
N PHE A 155 -9.10 -10.68 -7.00
CA PHE A 155 -10.07 -9.59 -7.02
C PHE A 155 -9.43 -8.37 -7.68
N TYR A 156 -10.12 -7.78 -8.65
CA TYR A 156 -9.66 -6.63 -9.41
C TYR A 156 -10.49 -5.41 -9.01
N ARG A 157 -10.01 -4.22 -9.36
CA ARG A 157 -10.81 -2.99 -9.28
C ARG A 157 -11.98 -2.96 -10.28
N THR A 158 -11.89 -3.75 -11.36
CA THR A 158 -12.96 -3.91 -12.37
C THR A 158 -13.93 -5.04 -12.04
N GLY A 159 -15.17 -4.91 -12.47
CA GLY A 159 -16.24 -5.89 -12.35
C GLY A 159 -17.46 -5.38 -11.57
N THR A 160 -17.41 -4.16 -11.04
CA THR A 160 -18.51 -3.49 -10.33
C THR A 160 -19.71 -3.29 -11.25
N LYS A 161 -20.92 -3.47 -10.71
CA LYS A 161 -22.19 -3.33 -11.46
C LYS A 161 -23.25 -2.57 -10.67
N PRO A 162 -24.18 -1.87 -11.35
CA PRO A 162 -25.38 -1.36 -10.71
C PRO A 162 -26.12 -2.46 -9.96
N GLY A 163 -26.47 -2.19 -8.70
CA GLY A 163 -27.10 -3.16 -7.80
C GLY A 163 -26.12 -3.91 -6.88
N ASP A 164 -24.81 -3.79 -7.09
CA ASP A 164 -23.81 -4.29 -6.14
C ASP A 164 -23.92 -3.55 -4.79
N GLN A 165 -23.67 -4.27 -3.70
CA GLN A 165 -23.58 -3.70 -2.37
C GLN A 165 -22.13 -3.36 -2.03
N VAL A 166 -21.90 -2.20 -1.44
CA VAL A 166 -20.57 -1.72 -1.03
C VAL A 166 -20.33 -2.02 0.45
N PHE A 167 -19.19 -2.63 0.76
CA PHE A 167 -18.77 -2.97 2.12
C PHE A 167 -17.38 -2.43 2.40
N VAL A 168 -17.10 -2.16 3.69
CA VAL A 168 -15.77 -1.77 4.17
C VAL A 168 -15.39 -2.64 5.37
N THR A 169 -14.08 -2.83 5.59
CA THR A 169 -13.57 -3.55 6.77
C THR A 169 -13.07 -2.59 7.84
N GLY A 170 -13.42 -2.85 9.10
CA GLY A 170 -13.02 -2.00 10.22
C GLY A 170 -13.67 -0.61 10.21
N ASN A 171 -12.92 0.39 10.66
CA ASN A 171 -13.36 1.78 10.78
C ASN A 171 -12.61 2.66 9.79
N LEU A 172 -13.26 3.74 9.33
CA LEU A 172 -12.68 4.76 8.46
C LEU A 172 -12.34 6.02 9.27
N GLY A 173 -11.33 6.78 8.82
CA GLY A 173 -10.94 8.06 9.41
C GLY A 173 -10.02 7.99 10.63
N ASP A 174 -9.84 6.82 11.25
CA ASP A 174 -8.98 6.63 12.43
C ASP A 174 -7.53 7.08 12.18
N SER A 175 -6.94 6.70 11.03
CA SER A 175 -5.57 7.08 10.66
C SER A 175 -5.44 8.59 10.43
N ALA A 176 -6.40 9.20 9.74
CA ALA A 176 -6.42 10.65 9.48
C ALA A 176 -6.49 11.45 10.79
N MET A 177 -7.31 11.02 11.75
CA MET A 177 -7.35 11.63 13.08
C MET A 177 -6.06 11.37 13.87
N GLY A 178 -5.47 10.18 13.76
CA GLY A 178 -4.16 9.87 14.34
C GLY A 178 -3.05 10.80 13.86
N LEU A 179 -2.98 11.04 12.54
CA LEU A 179 -2.06 12.00 11.95
C LEU A 179 -2.30 13.42 12.49
N LYS A 180 -3.56 13.87 12.49
CA LYS A 180 -3.92 15.19 13.02
C LYS A 180 -3.47 15.38 14.48
N ILE A 181 -3.64 14.35 15.30
CA ILE A 181 -3.20 14.33 16.70
C ILE A 181 -1.66 14.44 16.83
N LEU A 182 -0.91 13.79 15.93
CA LEU A 182 0.55 13.87 15.90
C LEU A 182 1.06 15.25 15.45
N MET A 183 0.32 15.92 14.55
CA MET A 183 0.65 17.26 14.06
C MET A 183 0.27 18.39 15.04
N GLU A 184 -0.78 18.19 15.85
CA GLU A 184 -1.27 19.20 16.78
C GLU A 184 -0.36 19.36 18.01
N LYS A 185 0.11 20.60 18.24
CA LYS A 185 0.86 20.96 19.46
C LYS A 185 -0.04 21.06 20.71
N ASN A 186 -1.32 21.37 20.53
CA ASN A 186 -2.27 21.55 21.62
C ASN A 186 -3.05 20.25 21.87
N LYS A 187 -3.01 19.76 23.12
CA LYS A 187 -3.76 18.56 23.52
C LYS A 187 -5.25 18.92 23.58
N ARG A 188 -6.02 18.52 22.56
CA ARG A 188 -7.50 18.50 22.65
C ARG A 188 -7.95 17.68 23.86
N ALA A 189 -9.13 17.98 24.39
CA ALA A 189 -9.80 17.22 25.46
C ALA A 189 -10.30 15.84 24.95
N ILE A 190 -9.37 14.99 24.51
CA ILE A 190 -9.60 13.58 24.19
C ILE A 190 -8.89 12.77 25.28
N SER A 191 -9.54 11.71 25.77
CA SER A 191 -8.91 10.81 26.74
C SER A 191 -7.62 10.21 26.17
N THR A 192 -6.60 10.04 27.02
CA THR A 192 -5.29 9.48 26.63
C THR A 192 -5.44 8.13 25.92
N LYS A 193 -6.42 7.30 26.33
CA LYS A 193 -6.74 6.02 25.70
C LYS A 193 -7.14 6.17 24.23
N HIS A 194 -8.12 7.04 23.93
CA HIS A 194 -8.57 7.27 22.55
C HIS A 194 -7.47 7.93 21.71
N ARG A 195 -6.72 8.87 22.30
CA ARG A 195 -5.57 9.50 21.64
C ARG A 195 -4.55 8.46 21.19
N ASN A 196 -4.14 7.56 22.09
CA ASN A 196 -3.16 6.51 21.79
C ASN A 196 -3.69 5.50 20.76
N PHE A 197 -4.98 5.15 20.83
CA PHE A 197 -5.61 4.28 19.85
C PHE A 197 -5.52 4.87 18.44
N LEU A 198 -5.91 6.14 18.26
CA LEU A 198 -5.91 6.80 16.95
C LEU A 198 -4.49 7.01 16.41
N ILE A 199 -3.54 7.43 17.26
CA ILE A 199 -2.12 7.51 16.88
C ILE A 199 -1.62 6.15 16.38
N LYS A 200 -1.93 5.07 17.11
CA LYS A 200 -1.51 3.72 16.72
C LYS A 200 -2.09 3.32 15.36
N LYS A 201 -3.33 3.69 15.04
CA LYS A 201 -3.94 3.43 13.73
C LYS A 201 -3.20 4.08 12.57
N HIS A 202 -2.55 5.23 12.82
CA HIS A 202 -1.73 5.91 11.82
C HIS A 202 -0.30 5.35 11.72
N LEU A 203 0.35 5.10 12.87
CA LEU A 203 1.75 4.68 12.92
C LEU A 203 1.95 3.19 12.66
N GLU A 204 0.97 2.36 13.01
CA GLU A 204 1.02 0.90 12.93
C GLU A 204 -0.29 0.36 12.32
N PRO A 205 -0.56 0.67 11.03
CA PRO A 205 -1.72 0.13 10.34
C PRO A 205 -1.62 -1.41 10.29
N VAL A 206 -2.78 -2.06 10.41
CA VAL A 206 -2.87 -3.52 10.36
C VAL A 206 -3.50 -3.91 9.02
N PRO A 207 -2.75 -4.57 8.11
CA PRO A 207 -3.29 -4.98 6.84
C PRO A 207 -4.33 -6.09 7.00
N ARG A 208 -5.32 -6.10 6.12
CA ARG A 208 -6.53 -6.93 6.20
C ARG A 208 -6.36 -8.34 5.63
N VAL A 209 -5.21 -8.96 5.94
CA VAL A 209 -4.84 -10.29 5.45
C VAL A 209 -5.86 -11.35 5.89
N LYS A 210 -6.38 -11.24 7.12
CA LYS A 210 -7.37 -12.19 7.65
C LYS A 210 -8.67 -12.11 6.87
N GLU A 211 -9.18 -10.89 6.66
CA GLU A 211 -10.39 -10.61 5.91
C GLU A 211 -10.24 -11.05 4.45
N SER A 212 -9.11 -10.70 3.82
CA SER A 212 -8.76 -11.16 2.47
C SER A 212 -8.79 -12.68 2.35
N ARG A 213 -8.15 -13.42 3.27
CA ARG A 213 -8.18 -14.89 3.29
C ARG A 213 -9.59 -15.45 3.46
N LEU A 214 -10.43 -14.83 4.29
CA LEU A 214 -11.83 -15.26 4.45
C LEU A 214 -12.62 -15.05 3.16
N LEU A 215 -12.47 -13.89 2.53
CA LEU A 215 -13.10 -13.59 1.24
C LEU A 215 -12.62 -14.58 0.18
N THR A 216 -11.31 -14.77 -0.01
CA THR A 216 -10.72 -15.73 -0.96
C THR A 216 -11.27 -17.15 -0.79
N LYS A 217 -11.47 -17.62 0.45
CA LYS A 217 -12.03 -18.95 0.75
C LYS A 217 -13.56 -19.06 0.67
N SER A 218 -14.26 -17.94 0.69
CA SER A 218 -15.72 -17.91 0.64
C SER A 218 -16.26 -18.27 -0.76
N LYS A 219 -17.54 -18.65 -0.81
CA LYS A 219 -18.31 -18.78 -2.07
C LYS A 219 -18.94 -17.44 -2.52
N LEU A 220 -18.63 -16.34 -1.82
CA LEU A 220 -19.19 -15.03 -2.17
C LEU A 220 -18.65 -14.58 -3.53
N LYS A 221 -19.58 -14.03 -4.32
CA LYS A 221 -19.27 -13.38 -5.57
C LYS A 221 -18.83 -11.94 -5.29
N ILE A 222 -17.53 -11.76 -5.14
CA ILE A 222 -16.90 -10.45 -5.04
C ILE A 222 -16.72 -9.92 -6.47
N THR A 223 -17.36 -8.81 -6.78
CA THR A 223 -17.34 -8.20 -8.12
C THR A 223 -16.11 -7.34 -8.32
N SER A 224 -15.74 -6.56 -7.32
CA SER A 224 -14.48 -5.82 -7.27
C SER A 224 -13.98 -5.68 -5.82
N MET A 225 -12.70 -5.34 -5.66
CA MET A 225 -12.09 -5.07 -4.36
C MET A 225 -10.91 -4.11 -4.51
N ILE A 226 -10.70 -3.27 -3.50
CA ILE A 226 -9.59 -2.32 -3.36
C ILE A 226 -9.33 -2.11 -1.86
N ASP A 227 -8.12 -1.71 -1.47
CA ASP A 227 -7.92 -1.18 -0.12
C ASP A 227 -8.33 0.31 -0.03
N VAL A 228 -8.26 0.86 1.18
CA VAL A 228 -8.59 2.29 1.39
C VAL A 228 -7.35 2.95 1.98
N SER A 229 -6.65 3.71 1.14
CA SER A 229 -5.35 4.32 1.42
C SER A 229 -5.40 5.84 1.27
N ASP A 230 -5.98 6.33 0.18
CA ASP A 230 -6.19 7.76 -0.09
C ASP A 230 -7.50 8.29 0.51
N GLY A 231 -8.43 7.39 0.82
CA GLY A 231 -9.69 7.70 1.49
C GLY A 231 -10.88 7.22 0.68
N LEU A 232 -11.96 6.89 1.40
CA LEU A 232 -13.10 6.16 0.85
C LEU A 232 -13.64 6.75 -0.47
N ALA A 233 -13.80 8.07 -0.55
CA ALA A 233 -14.38 8.69 -1.74
C ALA A 233 -13.47 8.54 -2.98
N GLN A 234 -12.16 8.68 -2.79
CA GLN A 234 -11.17 8.58 -3.87
C GLN A 234 -11.02 7.13 -4.32
N ASP A 235 -10.85 6.21 -3.36
CA ASP A 235 -10.67 4.78 -3.64
C ASP A 235 -11.94 4.14 -4.23
N LEU A 236 -13.13 4.53 -3.75
CA LEU A 236 -14.39 4.13 -4.39
C LEU A 236 -14.50 4.71 -5.80
N GLY A 237 -14.04 5.94 -6.01
CA GLY A 237 -13.95 6.55 -7.34
C GLY A 237 -13.11 5.72 -8.32
N HIS A 238 -12.07 5.01 -7.86
CA HIS A 238 -11.30 4.09 -8.70
C HIS A 238 -12.11 2.88 -9.18
N LEU A 239 -12.88 2.26 -8.29
CA LEU A 239 -13.77 1.15 -8.66
C LEU A 239 -14.81 1.61 -9.69
N LEU A 240 -15.43 2.76 -9.42
CA LEU A 240 -16.48 3.30 -10.29
C LEU A 240 -15.91 3.70 -11.66
N THR A 241 -14.77 4.38 -11.70
CA THR A 241 -14.17 4.87 -12.94
C THR A 241 -13.70 3.75 -13.87
N GLU A 242 -13.11 2.67 -13.33
CA GLU A 242 -12.63 1.55 -14.16
C GLU A 242 -13.78 0.85 -14.92
N ASP A 243 -15.00 0.83 -14.35
CA ASP A 243 -16.21 0.31 -14.99
C ASP A 243 -17.13 1.41 -15.58
N LYS A 244 -16.68 2.67 -15.62
CA LYS A 244 -17.43 3.85 -16.12
C LYS A 244 -18.77 4.08 -15.41
N LEU A 245 -18.79 3.77 -14.12
CA LEU A 245 -19.86 4.10 -13.19
C LEU A 245 -19.57 5.48 -12.56
N GLY A 246 -20.63 6.19 -12.18
CA GLY A 246 -20.59 7.54 -11.61
C GLY A 246 -20.57 7.53 -10.10
#